data_AF-A0AAV4MUJ1-F1
#
_entry.id   AF-A0AAV4MUJ1-F1
#
_cell.length_a   1.000
_cell.length_b   1.000
_cell.length_c   1.000
_cell.angle_alpha   90.00
_cell.angle_beta   90.00
_cell.angle_gamma   90.00
#
_symmetry.space_group_name_H-M   'P 1'
#
loop_
_entity.id
_entity.type
_entity.pdbx_description
1 polymer ?
#
loop_
_entity_poly.entity_id
_entity_poly.type
_entity_poly.pdbx_seq_one_letter_code
_entity_poly.pdbx_strand_id
1 'polypeptide(L)' 'MFASENGSNQITLKCNRNDKTSSWAQQPQEPLARRREFRQAFTTSKPDLTPADKVVIMNIDQSEFADFSYFNPEFIAHV' A
#
# COMPACT_ATOMS: atom_id res chain seq x y z
N MET A 1 -20.94 -14.11 13.81
CA MET A 1 -22.36 -13.71 13.66
C MET A 1 -23.16 -15.00 13.65
N PHE A 2 -24.14 -15.15 14.53
CA PHE A 2 -24.98 -16.35 14.57
C PHE A 2 -26.41 -15.95 14.26
N ALA A 3 -27.04 -16.65 13.33
CA ALA A 3 -28.46 -16.49 13.05
C ALA A 3 -29.26 -17.27 14.10
N SER A 4 -30.21 -16.61 14.73
CA SER A 4 -31.23 -17.26 15.57
C SER A 4 -32.57 -16.94 14.95
N GLU A 5 -33.33 -17.98 14.60
CA GLU A 5 -34.72 -17.84 14.20
C GLU A 5 -35.58 -17.67 15.44
N ASN A 6 -36.47 -16.68 15.41
CA ASN A 6 -37.66 -16.69 16.27
C ASN A 6 -38.84 -17.12 15.41
N GLY A 7 -39.85 -17.76 16.03
CA GLY A 7 -41.04 -18.33 15.39
C GLY A 7 -41.96 -17.37 14.64
N SER A 8 -41.46 -16.20 14.24
CA SER A 8 -42.09 -15.19 13.40
C SER A 8 -41.38 -15.02 12.04
N ASN A 9 -40.61 -16.01 11.57
CA ASN A 9 -39.87 -16.00 10.31
C ASN A 9 -39.06 -14.71 10.05
N GLN A 10 -38.54 -14.08 11.11
CA GLN A 10 -37.62 -12.96 11.02
C GLN A 10 -36.27 -13.33 11.62
N ILE A 11 -35.23 -13.32 10.79
CA ILE A 11 -33.84 -13.56 11.18
C ILE A 11 -33.30 -12.26 11.79
N THR A 12 -33.01 -12.25 13.08
CA THR A 12 -32.35 -11.11 13.73
C THR A 12 -30.85 -11.37 13.84
N LEU A 13 -30.02 -10.53 13.19
CA LEU A 13 -28.56 -10.60 13.32
C LEU A 13 -28.13 -9.92 14.63
N LYS A 14 -27.60 -10.69 15.59
CA LYS A 14 -26.95 -10.13 16.79
C LYS A 14 -25.43 -10.08 16.59
N CYS A 15 -24.81 -8.91 16.81
CA CYS A 15 -23.35 -8.81 16.83
C CYS A 15 -22.79 -9.39 18.15
N ASN A 16 -21.62 -10.04 18.07
CA ASN A 16 -20.92 -10.55 19.24
C ASN A 16 -20.04 -9.42 19.79
N ARG A 17 -20.21 -9.09 21.08
CA ARG A 17 -19.55 -8.01 21.81
C ARG A 17 -18.03 -8.18 21.98
N ASN A 18 -17.43 -9.26 21.47
CA ASN A 18 -15.98 -9.36 21.23
C ASN A 18 -15.58 -8.68 19.90
N ASP A 19 -16.27 -7.59 19.60
CA ASP A 19 -16.22 -6.84 18.36
C ASP A 19 -14.93 -6.03 18.31
N LYS A 20 -13.97 -6.49 17.50
CA LYS A 20 -12.81 -5.66 17.11
C LYS A 20 -13.23 -4.69 16.01
N THR A 21 -14.24 -3.86 16.28
CA THR A 21 -14.49 -2.66 15.50
C THR A 21 -13.63 -1.52 16.06
N SER A 22 -12.34 -1.49 15.68
CA SER A 22 -11.71 -0.19 15.38
C SER A 22 -11.94 0.03 13.89
N SER A 23 -13.08 0.63 13.60
CA SER A 23 -13.53 1.06 12.27
C SER A 23 -12.70 2.26 11.79
N TRP A 24 -11.45 2.01 11.43
CA TRP A 24 -10.70 2.82 10.48
C TRP A 24 -10.26 1.84 9.41
N ALA A 25 -10.94 1.88 8.26
CA ALA A 25 -10.73 1.10 7.04
C ALA A 25 -9.80 -0.12 7.21
N GLN A 26 -10.37 -1.33 7.30
CA GLN A 26 -9.57 -2.51 7.00
C GLN A 26 -8.99 -2.29 5.60
N GLN A 27 -7.69 -2.01 5.51
CA GLN A 27 -7.03 -1.86 4.23
C GLN A 27 -7.32 -3.13 3.43
N PRO A 28 -7.71 -3.01 2.15
CA PRO A 28 -7.81 -4.18 1.29
C PRO A 28 -6.53 -4.98 1.45
N GLN A 29 -6.64 -6.18 2.04
CA GLN A 29 -5.47 -7.02 2.22
C GLN A 29 -5.12 -7.51 0.83
N GLU A 30 -4.05 -6.96 0.26
CA GLU A 30 -3.51 -7.45 -0.99
C GLU A 30 -3.29 -8.97 -0.86
N PRO A 31 -3.74 -9.77 -1.84
CA PRO A 31 -3.55 -11.21 -1.78
C PRO A 31 -2.07 -11.53 -1.52
N LEU A 32 -1.79 -12.38 -0.52
CA LEU A 32 -0.42 -12.71 -0.10
C LEU A 32 0.43 -13.22 -1.28
N ALA A 33 -0.19 -13.91 -2.24
CA ALA A 33 0.44 -14.35 -3.49
C ALA A 33 0.99 -13.17 -4.30
N ARG A 34 0.19 -12.12 -4.50
CA ARG A 34 0.58 -10.90 -5.23
C ARG A 34 1.75 -10.19 -4.54
N ARG A 35 1.71 -10.07 -3.20
CA ARG A 35 2.82 -9.47 -2.43
C ARG A 35 4.12 -10.29 -2.57
N ARG A 36 4.02 -11.62 -2.59
CA ARG A 36 5.18 -12.51 -2.73
C ARG A 36 5.79 -12.44 -4.13
N GLU A 37 4.96 -12.47 -5.17
CA GLU A 37 5.39 -12.33 -6.56
C GLU A 37 6.07 -10.98 -6.80
N PHE A 38 5.48 -9.89 -6.29
CA PHE A 38 6.09 -8.56 -6.35
C PHE A 38 7.45 -8.51 -5.66
N ARG A 39 7.54 -9.05 -4.43
CA ARG A 39 8.80 -9.09 -3.70
C ARG A 39 9.86 -9.88 -4.47
N GLN A 40 9.54 -11.08 -4.94
CA GLN A 40 10.50 -11.90 -5.69
C GLN A 40 10.97 -11.24 -6.98
N ALA A 41 10.09 -10.55 -7.71
CA ALA A 41 10.44 -9.88 -8.95
C ALA A 41 11.52 -8.79 -8.77
N PHE A 42 11.51 -8.06 -7.65
CA PHE A 42 12.40 -6.91 -7.46
C PHE A 42 13.50 -7.11 -6.40
N THR A 43 13.42 -8.14 -5.55
CA THR A 43 14.41 -8.38 -4.48
C THR A 43 15.36 -9.55 -4.75
N THR A 44 15.27 -10.21 -5.90
CA THR A 44 16.14 -11.36 -6.23
C THR A 44 17.55 -10.92 -6.64
N SER A 45 17.67 -9.83 -7.41
CA SER A 45 18.95 -9.25 -7.78
C SER A 45 19.37 -8.13 -6.82
N LYS A 46 20.68 -7.86 -6.77
CA LYS A 46 21.21 -6.68 -6.09
C LYS A 46 20.66 -5.42 -6.81
N PRO A 47 20.23 -4.38 -6.07
CA PRO A 47 19.85 -3.12 -6.69
C PRO A 47 21.07 -2.51 -7.40
N ASP A 48 20.93 -2.25 -8.68
CA ASP A 48 21.93 -1.58 -9.50
C ASP A 48 21.24 -0.57 -10.41
N LEU A 49 21.92 0.55 -10.65
CA LEU A 49 21.42 1.57 -11.55
C LEU A 49 21.91 1.25 -12.95
N THR A 50 20.99 1.24 -13.91
CA THR A 50 21.39 1.18 -15.33
C THR A 50 22.33 2.35 -15.61
N PRO A 51 23.53 2.09 -16.17
CA PRO A 51 24.48 3.15 -16.49
C PRO A 51 23.83 4.19 -17.40
N ALA A 52 23.97 5.46 -17.04
CA ALA A 52 23.32 6.53 -17.78
C ALA A 52 24.03 6.79 -19.12
N ASP A 53 23.26 6.90 -20.20
CA ASP A 53 23.78 7.22 -21.53
C ASP A 53 24.07 8.73 -21.62
N LYS A 54 25.34 9.07 -21.86
CA LYS A 54 25.81 10.47 -21.92
C LYS A 54 25.10 11.26 -23.01
N VAL A 55 24.81 10.65 -24.16
CA VAL A 55 24.15 11.33 -25.28
C VAL A 55 22.70 11.63 -24.92
N VAL A 56 22.03 10.72 -24.21
CA VAL A 56 20.67 10.95 -23.73
C VAL A 56 20.67 12.07 -22.71
N ILE A 57 21.54 12.02 -21.69
CA ILE A 57 21.60 13.04 -20.64
C ILE A 57 21.85 14.45 -21.21
N MET A 58 22.79 14.58 -22.15
CA MET A 58 23.16 15.88 -22.73
C MET A 58 22.05 16.51 -23.58
N ASN A 59 21.10 15.72 -24.07
CA ASN A 59 20.02 16.18 -24.93
C ASN A 59 18.68 16.36 -24.18
N ILE A 60 18.66 16.15 -22.86
CA ILE A 60 17.48 16.41 -22.03
C ILE A 60 17.50 17.88 -21.58
N ASP A 61 16.39 18.59 -21.83
CA ASP A 61 16.17 19.93 -21.30
C ASP A 61 16.04 19.89 -19.77
N GLN A 62 17.04 20.43 -19.08
CA GLN A 62 17.07 20.44 -17.61
C GLN A 62 16.10 21.45 -17.00
N SER A 63 15.63 22.44 -17.77
CA SER A 63 14.72 23.47 -17.26
C SER A 63 13.33 22.90 -16.94
N GLU A 64 12.94 21.78 -17.56
CA GLU A 64 11.70 21.05 -17.26
C GLU A 64 11.65 20.56 -15.80
N PHE A 65 12.80 20.45 -15.13
CA PHE A 65 12.93 19.91 -13.77
C PHE A 65 13.26 20.95 -12.70
N ALA A 66 13.22 22.26 -13.01
CA ALA A 66 13.69 23.33 -12.12
C ALA A 66 13.04 23.32 -10.72
N ASP A 67 11.77 22.94 -10.63
CA ASP A 67 10.99 22.93 -9.39
C ASP A 67 10.65 21.52 -8.89
N PHE A 68 11.39 20.50 -9.34
CA PHE A 68 11.12 19.11 -8.94
C PHE A 68 11.53 18.81 -7.49
N SER A 69 12.48 19.57 -6.94
CA SER A 69 13.04 19.30 -5.62
C SER A 69 12.00 19.53 -4.52
N TYR A 70 11.65 18.47 -3.78
CA TYR A 70 10.73 18.52 -2.66
C TYR A 70 11.31 17.77 -1.46
N PHE A 71 11.14 18.33 -0.27
CA PHE A 71 11.40 17.68 1.00
C PHE A 71 10.13 17.73 1.85
N ASN A 72 9.77 16.63 2.50
CA ASN A 72 8.58 16.58 3.35
C ASN A 72 8.85 17.28 4.70
N PRO A 73 8.30 18.48 4.96
CA PRO A 73 8.58 19.23 6.19
C PRO A 73 8.01 18.56 7.45
N GLU A 74 7.00 17.70 7.30
CA GLU A 74 6.33 17.00 8.40
C GLU A 74 7.03 15.70 8.81
N PHE A 75 8.15 15.34 8.15
CA PHE A 75 8.85 14.09 8.45
C PHE A 75 9.65 14.19 9.76
N ILE A 76 9.19 13.49 10.80
CA ILE A 76 9.88 13.35 12.08
C ILE A 76 10.55 11.96 12.15
N ALA A 77 11.88 11.92 12.12
CA ALA A 77 12.62 10.68 12.29
C ALA A 77 12.67 10.27 13.77
N HIS A 78 12.13 9.09 14.10
CA HIS A 78 12.35 8.47 15.41
C HIS A 78 13.70 7.74 15.39
N VAL A 79 14.61 8.14 16.28
CA VAL A 79 15.93 7.51 16.48
C VAL A 79 15.88 6.58 17.68
#